data_AF-A0A5B8VMQ8-F1
#
_entry.id   AF-A0A5B8VMQ8-F1
#
_cell.length_a   1.000
_cell.length_b   1.000
_cell.length_c   1.000
_cell.angle_alpha   90.00
_cell.angle_beta   90.00
_cell.angle_gamma   90.00
#
_symmetry.space_group_name_H-M   'P 1'
#
loop_
_entity.id
_entity.type
_entity.pdbx_description
1 polymer ?
#
loop_
_entity_poly.entity_id
_entity_poly.type
_entity_poly.pdbx_seq_one_letter_code
_entity_poly.pdbx_strand_id
1 'polypeptide(L)'
;MKIAFFTRQLNLTASESKEFWPVYNSYFLKIKKAWHSNIGNRPAFDEKASALKDKYRDDFVRILHSHERAENVFKAEKSYRKMLKEELKNRKQVPAEKGKK
;
A
#
# COMPACT_ATOMS: atom_id res chain seq x y z
N MET A 1 -10.60 6.95 2.61
CA MET A 1 -9.97 6.54 3.89
C MET A 1 -8.66 5.76 3.67
N LYS A 2 -7.69 6.30 2.91
CA LYS A 2 -6.34 5.69 2.76
C LYS A 2 -5.30 6.58 3.41
N ILE A 3 -5.35 7.88 3.06
CA ILE A 3 -4.48 8.93 3.60
C ILE A 3 -4.45 8.93 5.13
N ALA A 4 -5.63 9.03 5.76
CA ALA A 4 -5.78 9.05 7.21
C ALA A 4 -5.29 7.77 7.93
N PHE A 5 -5.31 6.61 7.26
CA PHE A 5 -4.84 5.35 7.85
C PHE A 5 -3.31 5.34 7.93
N PHE A 6 -2.64 5.69 6.82
CA PHE A 6 -1.17 5.75 6.77
C PHE A 6 -0.62 6.87 7.65
N THR A 7 -1.24 8.06 7.67
CA THR A 7 -0.77 9.15 8.54
C THR A 7 -0.84 8.79 10.02
N ARG A 8 -1.90 8.08 10.46
CA ARG A 8 -2.02 7.58 11.84
C ARG A 8 -1.05 6.43 12.15
N GLN A 9 -0.88 5.48 11.24
CA GLN A 9 0.02 4.34 11.45
C GLN A 9 1.50 4.74 11.48
N LEU A 10 1.88 5.75 10.71
CA LEU A 10 3.27 6.17 10.55
C LEU A 10 3.62 7.44 11.35
N ASN A 11 2.64 8.00 12.07
CA ASN A 11 2.72 9.30 12.72
C ASN A 11 3.35 10.35 11.79
N LEU A 12 2.82 10.48 10.57
CA LEU A 12 3.32 11.45 9.60
C LEU A 12 2.94 12.86 10.04
N THR A 13 3.93 13.76 10.12
CA THR A 13 3.67 15.19 10.28
C THR A 13 3.10 15.79 8.99
N ALA A 14 2.57 17.01 9.08
CA ALA A 14 2.02 17.71 7.92
C ALA A 14 3.09 17.96 6.82
N SER A 15 4.33 18.22 7.21
CA SER A 15 5.44 18.43 6.27
C SER A 15 5.86 17.12 5.60
N GLU A 16 6.13 16.07 6.39
CA GLU A 16 6.50 14.76 5.85
C GLU A 16 5.40 14.18 4.95
N SER A 17 4.13 14.37 5.31
CA SER A 17 3.01 13.92 4.50
C SER A 17 3.05 14.51 3.09
N LYS A 18 3.36 15.81 2.95
CA LYS A 18 3.39 16.49 1.65
C LYS A 18 4.43 15.87 0.71
N GLU A 19 5.58 15.46 1.23
CA GLU A 19 6.65 14.81 0.45
C GLU A 19 6.42 13.30 0.30
N PHE A 20 5.80 12.65 1.28
CA PHE A 20 5.52 11.22 1.29
C PHE A 20 4.50 10.82 0.21
N TRP A 21 3.40 11.55 0.08
CA TRP A 21 2.31 11.21 -0.86
C TRP A 21 2.75 11.09 -2.33
N PRO A 22 3.53 12.02 -2.92
CA PRO A 22 3.99 11.88 -4.31
C PRO A 22 4.92 10.67 -4.51
N VAL A 23 5.78 10.35 -3.55
CA VAL A 23 6.65 9.17 -3.59
C VAL A 23 5.83 7.89 -3.50
N TYR A 24 4.91 7.83 -2.53
CA TYR A 24 4.00 6.70 -2.35
C TYR A 24 3.11 6.47 -3.59
N ASN A 25 2.58 7.54 -4.17
CA ASN A 25 1.78 7.45 -5.40
C ASN A 25 2.60 6.90 -6.57
N SER A 26 3.83 7.35 -6.73
CA SER A 26 4.74 6.84 -7.77
C SER A 26 5.04 5.35 -7.58
N TYR A 27 5.33 4.92 -6.35
CA TYR A 27 5.51 3.51 -6.02
C TYR A 27 4.27 2.69 -6.35
N PHE A 28 3.10 3.15 -5.90
CA PHE A 28 1.83 2.46 -6.13
C PHE A 28 1.52 2.31 -7.62
N LEU A 29 1.75 3.35 -8.42
CA LEU A 29 1.58 3.31 -9.88
C LEU A 29 2.54 2.31 -10.54
N LYS A 30 3.81 2.28 -10.13
CA LYS A 30 4.79 1.32 -10.67
C LYS A 30 4.44 -0.12 -10.30
N ILE A 31 4.00 -0.37 -9.07
CA ILE A 31 3.54 -1.70 -8.65
C ILE A 31 2.29 -2.10 -9.43
N LYS A 32 1.32 -1.19 -9.60
CA LYS A 32 0.11 -1.47 -10.40
C LYS A 32 0.46 -1.79 -11.86
N LYS A 33 1.37 -1.01 -12.45
CA LYS A 33 1.87 -1.26 -13.82
C LYS A 33 2.57 -2.61 -13.90
N ALA A 34 3.45 -2.93 -12.95
CA ALA A 34 4.12 -4.22 -12.87
C ALA A 34 3.12 -5.38 -12.76
N TRP A 35 2.05 -5.21 -11.97
CA TRP A 35 1.00 -6.21 -11.82
C TRP A 35 0.21 -6.41 -13.12
N HIS A 36 -0.22 -5.31 -13.77
CA HIS A 36 -0.93 -5.38 -15.05
C HIS A 36 -0.08 -6.01 -16.17
N SER A 37 1.20 -5.65 -16.25
CA SER A 37 2.11 -6.17 -17.28
C SER A 37 2.56 -7.61 -17.05
N ASN A 38 2.52 -8.11 -15.81
CA ASN A 38 2.94 -9.47 -15.45
C ASN A 38 1.77 -10.32 -14.95
N ILE A 39 0.55 -10.01 -15.39
CA ILE A 39 -0.63 -10.78 -15.01
C ILE A 39 -0.46 -12.22 -15.54
N GLY A 40 -0.48 -13.20 -14.64
CA GLY A 40 -0.16 -14.61 -14.96
C GLY A 40 1.30 -15.02 -14.79
N ASN A 41 2.25 -14.08 -14.68
CA ASN A 41 3.66 -14.36 -14.40
C ASN A 41 4.08 -13.81 -13.02
N ARG A 42 3.68 -14.55 -11.98
CA ARG A 42 3.95 -14.19 -10.57
C ARG A 42 5.44 -13.99 -10.25
N PRO A 43 6.40 -14.83 -10.67
CA PRO A 43 7.80 -14.62 -10.33
C PRO A 43 8.38 -13.33 -10.94
N ALA A 44 8.04 -13.00 -12.19
CA ALA A 44 8.48 -11.75 -12.80
C ALA A 44 7.92 -10.50 -12.10
N PHE A 45 6.67 -10.58 -11.61
CA PHE A 45 6.11 -9.53 -10.77
C PHE A 45 6.85 -9.39 -9.44
N ASP A 46 7.18 -10.51 -8.78
CA ASP A 46 7.83 -10.51 -7.47
C ASP A 46 9.21 -9.85 -7.54
N GLU A 47 10.00 -10.17 -8.57
CA GLU A 47 11.30 -9.54 -8.82
C GLU A 47 11.18 -8.02 -9.02
N LYS A 48 10.26 -7.59 -9.89
CA LYS A 48 9.99 -6.16 -10.14
C LYS A 48 9.53 -5.46 -8.87
N ALA A 49 8.64 -6.08 -8.11
CA ALA A 49 8.11 -5.52 -6.87
C ALA A 49 9.21 -5.39 -5.81
N SER A 50 10.12 -6.36 -5.70
CA SER A 50 11.26 -6.32 -4.80
C SER A 50 12.22 -5.18 -5.15
N ALA A 51 12.59 -5.04 -6.42
CA ALA A 51 13.45 -3.94 -6.88
C ALA A 51 12.83 -2.56 -6.67
N LEU A 52 11.51 -2.43 -6.85
CA LEU A 52 10.79 -1.20 -6.52
C LEU A 52 10.83 -0.96 -5.01
N LYS A 53 10.50 -1.97 -4.20
CA LYS A 53 10.48 -1.85 -2.75
C LYS A 53 11.82 -1.34 -2.21
N ASP A 54 12.93 -1.84 -2.75
CA ASP A 54 14.28 -1.44 -2.32
C ASP A 54 14.56 0.03 -2.64
N LYS A 55 14.28 0.47 -3.88
CA LYS A 55 14.43 1.89 -4.28
C LYS A 55 13.59 2.82 -3.42
N TYR A 56 12.30 2.51 -3.27
CA TYR A 56 11.39 3.38 -2.53
C TYR A 56 11.63 3.35 -1.02
N ARG A 57 12.27 2.28 -0.49
CA ARG A 57 12.68 2.24 0.90
C ARG A 57 13.66 3.38 1.19
N ASP A 58 14.64 3.61 0.32
CA ASP A 58 15.61 4.71 0.49
C ASP A 58 14.92 6.08 0.47
N ASP A 59 14.01 6.31 -0.48
CA ASP A 59 13.19 7.53 -0.53
C ASP A 59 12.38 7.73 0.76
N PHE A 60 11.76 6.67 1.28
CA PHE A 60 10.99 6.75 2.54
C PHE A 60 11.88 6.99 3.75
N VAL A 61 13.10 6.44 3.78
CA VAL A 61 14.08 6.72 4.84
C VAL A 61 14.47 8.19 4.81
N ARG A 62 14.69 8.76 3.62
CA ARG A 62 15.04 10.17 3.45
C ARG A 62 13.94 11.11 3.92
N ILE A 63 12.66 10.77 3.69
CA ILE A 63 11.50 11.59 4.09
C ILE A 63 11.18 11.43 5.58
N LEU A 64 11.22 10.19 6.09
CA LEU A 64 10.82 9.87 7.48
C LEU A 64 11.99 9.94 8.46
N HIS A 65 13.20 10.19 7.95
CA HIS A 65 14.47 10.20 8.68
C HIS A 65 14.70 8.97 9.58
N SER A 66 14.08 7.83 9.23
CA SER A 66 14.10 6.63 10.06
C SER A 66 13.86 5.37 9.23
N HIS A 67 14.81 4.44 9.33
CA HIS A 67 14.71 3.11 8.75
C HIS A 67 13.51 2.35 9.26
N GLU A 68 13.28 2.37 10.57
CA GLU A 68 12.16 1.66 11.18
C GLU A 68 10.80 2.18 10.65
N ARG A 69 10.66 3.51 10.54
CA ARG A 69 9.43 4.10 10.00
C ARG A 69 9.23 3.76 8.53
N ALA A 70 10.28 3.77 7.73
CA ALA A 70 10.22 3.33 6.33
C ALA A 70 9.78 1.87 6.20
N GLU A 71 10.23 0.97 7.08
CA GLU A 71 9.75 -0.42 7.11
C GLU A 71 8.28 -0.52 7.50
N ASN A 72 7.85 0.32 8.44
CA ASN A 72 6.45 0.39 8.86
C ASN A 72 5.53 0.85 7.71
N VAL A 73 6.01 1.62 6.73
CA VAL A 73 5.22 1.96 5.51
C VAL A 73 4.80 0.70 4.78
N PHE A 74 5.74 -0.22 4.54
CA PHE A 74 5.45 -1.46 3.83
C PHE A 74 4.58 -2.41 4.66
N LYS A 75 4.77 -2.45 5.99
CA LYS A 75 3.90 -3.21 6.90
C LYS A 75 2.47 -2.67 6.88
N ALA A 76 2.29 -1.35 7.03
CA ALA A 76 1.01 -0.68 6.97
C ALA A 76 0.32 -0.91 5.62
N GLU A 77 1.08 -0.88 4.51
CA GLU A 77 0.51 -1.16 3.19
C GLU A 77 0.06 -2.61 3.04
N LYS A 78 0.87 -3.57 3.50
CA LYS A 78 0.50 -4.99 3.47
C LYS A 78 -0.77 -5.23 4.29
N SER A 79 -0.85 -4.64 5.48
CA SER A 79 -2.06 -4.70 6.34
C SER A 79 -3.26 -4.04 5.67
N TYR A 80 -3.10 -2.86 5.07
CA TYR A 80 -4.16 -2.16 4.36
C TYR A 80 -4.69 -2.99 3.17
N ARG A 81 -3.81 -3.57 2.36
CA ARG A 81 -4.21 -4.46 1.26
C ARG A 81 -4.88 -5.73 1.77
N LYS A 82 -4.40 -6.31 2.88
CA LYS A 82 -5.03 -7.47 3.52
C LYS A 82 -6.45 -7.12 3.99
N MET A 83 -6.61 -6.01 4.72
CA MET A 83 -7.91 -5.52 5.16
C MET A 83 -8.84 -5.27 3.97
N LEU A 84 -8.39 -4.60 2.91
CA LEU A 84 -9.20 -4.39 1.70
C LEU A 84 -9.63 -5.71 1.04
N LYS A 85 -8.75 -6.71 1.01
CA LYS A 85 -9.07 -8.02 0.45
C LYS A 85 -10.10 -8.76 1.30
N GLU A 86 -9.96 -8.71 2.62
CA GLU A 86 -10.91 -9.29 3.58
C GLU A 86 -12.26 -8.60 3.49
N GLU A 87 -12.30 -7.26 3.45
CA GLU A 87 -13.53 -6.47 3.27
C GLU A 87 -14.24 -6.82 1.95
N LEU A 88 -13.49 -6.98 0.84
CA LEU A 88 -14.07 -7.43 -0.44
C LEU A 88 -14.60 -8.87 -0.36
N LYS A 89 -13.95 -9.74 0.41
CA LYS A 89 -14.41 -11.12 0.63
C LYS A 89 -15.65 -11.17 1.52
N ASN A 90 -15.70 -10.35 2.58
CA ASN A 90 -16.88 -10.20 3.44
C ASN A 90 -18.06 -9.61 2.69
N ARG A 91 -17.83 -8.59 1.86
CA ARG A 91 -18.88 -7.99 1.01
C ARG A 91 -19.46 -8.96 -0.03
N LYS A 92 -18.69 -9.99 -0.43
CA LYS A 92 -19.18 -11.10 -1.27
C LYS A 92 -19.91 -12.19 -0.48
N GLN A 93 -19.69 -12.27 0.84
CA GLN A 93 -20.30 -13.24 1.74
C GLN A 93 -21.52 -12.72 2.50
N VAL A 94 -21.85 -11.43 2.40
CA VAL A 94 -23.16 -10.91 2.83
C VAL A 94 -24.10 -11.05 1.62
N PRO A 95 -24.89 -12.13 1.51
CA PRO A 95 -26.05 -12.12 0.61
C PRO A 95 -26.96 -10.97 1.04
N ALA A 96 -27.64 -10.36 0.08
CA ALA A 96 -28.59 -9.29 0.30
C ALA A 96 -29.79 -9.76 1.15
N GLU A 97 -29.64 -9.87 2.47
CA GLU A 97 -30.76 -10.04 3.42
C GLU A 97 -31.28 -8.68 3.90
N LYS A 98 -31.69 -7.84 2.94
CA LYS A 98 -32.70 -6.80 3.21
C LYS A 98 -33.70 -6.76 2.06
N GLY A 99 -34.54 -7.78 2.03
CA GLY A 99 -35.76 -7.83 1.25
C GLY A 99 -36.78 -8.75 1.91
N LYS A 100 -37.82 -8.15 2.50
CA LYS A 100 -38.99 -8.75 3.19
C LYS A 100 -38.65 -9.30 4.59
N LYS A 101 -39.27 -8.86 5.68
CA LYS A 101 -40.67 -8.49 5.95
C LYS A 101 -40.76 -7.31 6.91
#